data_AF-A0A0K0D8H7-F1
#
_entry.id   AF-A0A0K0D8H7-F1
#
_cell.length_a   1.000
_cell.length_b   1.000
_cell.length_c   1.000
_cell.angle_alpha   90.00
_cell.angle_beta   90.00
_cell.angle_gamma   90.00
#
_symmetry.space_group_name_H-M   'P 1'
#
loop_
_entity.id
_entity.type
_entity.pdbx_description
1 polymer ?
#
loop_
_entity_poly.entity_id
_entity_poly.type
_entity_poly.pdbx_seq_one_letter_code
_entity_poly.pdbx_strand_id
1 'polypeptide(L)'
;MLADKHIVCQLYVHPITYWYDETDDDEDANGFDERFRFRRSRRTLKKRSLESKRRTIVFGPTATSGTVTDLQPDTDNYATIQMMNGAHDGEPSMVIQFRTDEGVPSPVRGLRVHPVNPRSPEEKAVVHLIWRKPRRPNGKLLHYIVMHCRTENGKVIEKDCPKQFVNAGRTQVGNLFCVLAFLALNI
;
A
#
# COMPACT_ATOMS: atom_id res chain seq x y z
N MET A 1 33.87 54.81 5.69
CA MET A 1 33.86 53.34 5.64
C MET A 1 32.79 52.85 6.60
N LEU A 2 31.59 52.55 6.11
CA LEU A 2 30.61 51.78 6.87
C LEU A 2 30.86 50.32 6.53
N ALA A 3 31.23 49.52 7.54
CA ALA A 3 31.33 48.08 7.39
C ALA A 3 29.92 47.52 7.47
N ASP A 4 29.30 47.27 6.31
CA ASP A 4 28.08 46.48 6.25
C ASP A 4 28.38 45.08 6.79
N LYS A 5 27.96 44.82 8.03
CA LYS A 5 27.90 43.44 8.54
C LYS A 5 26.63 42.82 7.99
N HIS A 6 26.78 42.06 6.91
CA HIS A 6 25.76 41.17 6.39
C HIS A 6 25.52 40.05 7.43
N ILE A 7 24.60 40.27 8.38
CA ILE A 7 24.13 39.22 9.27
C ILE A 7 23.23 38.32 8.45
N VAL A 8 23.80 37.26 7.88
CA VAL A 8 23.00 36.15 7.35
C VAL A 8 22.48 35.38 8.55
N CYS A 9 21.22 35.60 8.93
CA CYS A 9 20.50 34.64 9.75
C CYS A 9 20.40 33.34 8.95
N GLN A 10 21.37 32.43 9.11
CA GLN A 10 21.27 31.09 8.56
C GLN A 10 20.10 30.40 9.26
N LEU A 11 18.96 30.31 8.58
CA LEU A 11 17.80 29.56 9.03
C LEU A 11 18.13 28.07 8.83
N TYR A 12 18.40 27.36 9.92
CA TYR A 12 18.68 25.92 9.94
C TYR A 12 17.41 25.17 9.59
N VAL A 13 17.29 24.52 8.43
CA VAL A 13 16.11 23.68 8.13
C VAL A 13 16.37 22.23 8.49
N HIS A 14 15.30 21.50 8.82
CA HIS A 14 15.37 20.10 9.23
C HIS A 14 14.76 19.19 8.15
N PRO A 15 15.51 18.74 7.13
CA PRO A 15 15.06 17.64 6.29
C PRO A 15 14.90 16.34 7.07
N ILE A 16 13.75 15.68 6.89
CA ILE A 16 13.53 14.28 7.26
C ILE A 16 13.50 13.47 5.98
N THR A 17 14.44 12.54 5.86
CA THR A 17 14.46 11.57 4.76
C THR A 17 13.94 10.23 5.25
N TYR A 18 12.96 9.65 4.57
CA TYR A 18 12.32 8.40 4.95
C TYR A 18 12.13 7.43 3.77
N TRP A 19 12.09 6.14 4.07
CA TRP A 19 11.89 5.05 3.11
C TRP A 19 11.32 3.79 3.79
N TYR A 20 10.98 2.78 3.01
CA TYR A 20 10.53 1.47 3.50
C TYR A 20 11.15 0.36 2.65
N ASP A 21 11.25 -0.84 3.21
CA ASP A 21 11.66 -2.02 2.46
C ASP A 21 10.47 -2.59 1.68
N GLU A 22 10.62 -2.78 0.37
CA GLU A 22 9.61 -3.48 -0.42
C GLU A 22 9.67 -4.98 -0.13
N THR A 23 8.56 -5.55 0.35
CA THR A 23 8.42 -7.01 0.41
C THR A 23 8.43 -7.56 -1.02
N ASP A 24 9.26 -8.57 -1.25
CA ASP A 24 9.38 -9.28 -2.53
C ASP A 24 8.14 -10.14 -2.81
N ASP A 25 6.97 -9.52 -2.97
CA ASP A 25 5.74 -10.21 -3.39
C ASP A 25 5.68 -10.43 -4.92
N ASP A 26 6.84 -10.38 -5.59
CA ASP A 26 7.03 -10.77 -6.98
C ASP A 26 7.01 -12.32 -7.11
N GLU A 27 5.92 -12.97 -6.67
CA GLU A 27 5.64 -14.39 -6.91
C GLU A 27 5.19 -14.68 -8.36
N ASP A 28 5.73 -13.95 -9.35
CA ASP A 28 5.48 -14.21 -10.78
C ASP A 28 6.73 -14.77 -11.51
N ALA A 29 7.82 -15.09 -10.80
CA ALA A 29 9.05 -15.61 -11.41
C ALA A 29 9.18 -17.15 -11.28
N ASN A 30 8.41 -17.87 -12.10
CA ASN A 30 8.70 -19.28 -12.39
C ASN A 30 9.96 -19.40 -13.28
N GLY A 31 11.11 -19.66 -12.66
CA GLY A 31 12.37 -20.00 -13.34
C GLY A 31 13.42 -20.47 -12.35
N PHE A 32 13.61 -21.79 -12.24
CA PHE A 32 14.42 -22.44 -11.20
C PHE A 32 15.94 -22.36 -11.42
N ASP A 33 16.42 -22.05 -12.64
CA ASP A 33 17.83 -22.29 -13.03
C ASP A 33 18.76 -21.06 -13.04
N GLU A 34 18.23 -19.84 -12.86
CA GLU A 34 19.00 -18.59 -12.89
C GLU A 34 19.47 -18.08 -11.51
N ARG A 35 19.30 -18.90 -10.46
CA ARG A 35 19.25 -18.41 -9.06
C ARG A 35 20.55 -17.81 -8.51
N PHE A 36 21.74 -18.21 -8.97
CA PHE A 36 22.98 -17.80 -8.31
C PHE A 36 23.64 -16.54 -8.88
N ARG A 37 23.66 -16.35 -10.21
CA ARG A 37 24.23 -15.12 -10.82
C ARG A 37 23.28 -13.93 -10.74
N PHE A 38 21.97 -14.15 -10.84
CA PHE A 38 20.99 -13.08 -10.74
C PHE A 38 20.83 -12.54 -9.32
N ARG A 39 21.11 -13.32 -8.27
CA ARG A 39 20.94 -12.87 -6.88
C ARG A 39 21.82 -11.69 -6.48
N ARG A 40 23.11 -11.69 -6.85
CA ARG A 40 24.02 -10.56 -6.57
C ARG A 40 23.63 -9.31 -7.37
N SER A 41 23.32 -9.48 -8.66
CA SER A 41 22.87 -8.37 -9.52
C SER A 41 21.52 -7.78 -9.06
N ARG A 42 20.58 -8.61 -8.59
CA ARG A 42 19.31 -8.13 -8.04
C ARG A 42 19.50 -7.39 -6.72
N ARG A 43 20.43 -7.82 -5.85
CA ARG A 43 20.74 -7.10 -4.60
C ARG A 43 21.27 -5.69 -4.85
N THR A 44 22.18 -5.51 -5.81
CA THR A 44 22.74 -4.19 -6.14
C THR A 44 21.71 -3.28 -6.83
N LEU A 45 20.90 -3.83 -7.74
CA LEU A 45 19.78 -3.10 -8.35
C LEU A 45 18.74 -2.67 -7.31
N LYS A 46 18.41 -3.53 -6.34
CA LYS A 46 17.52 -3.20 -5.23
C LYS A 46 18.08 -2.09 -4.34
N LYS A 47 19.36 -2.15 -3.96
CA LYS A 47 20.00 -1.09 -3.16
C LYS A 47 19.93 0.26 -3.88
N ARG A 48 20.19 0.29 -5.20
CA ARG A 48 20.04 1.50 -6.01
C ARG A 48 18.58 1.97 -6.10
N SER A 49 17.63 1.05 -6.24
CA SER A 49 16.21 1.39 -6.27
C SER A 49 15.69 1.92 -4.93
N LEU A 50 16.19 1.40 -3.81
CA LEU A 50 15.83 1.89 -2.46
C LEU A 50 16.33 3.31 -2.26
N GLU A 51 17.56 3.60 -2.69
CA GLU A 51 18.09 4.97 -2.66
C GLU A 51 17.24 5.92 -3.51
N SER A 52 16.80 5.49 -4.69
CA SER A 52 15.89 6.26 -5.55
C SER A 52 14.45 6.42 -5.02
N LYS A 53 14.08 5.73 -3.94
CA LYS A 53 12.75 5.80 -3.30
C LYS A 53 12.72 6.60 -2.01
N ARG A 54 13.88 7.07 -1.53
CA ARG A 54 13.95 7.95 -0.37
C ARG A 54 13.19 9.24 -0.65
N ARG A 55 12.32 9.61 0.29
CA ARG A 55 11.54 10.85 0.22
C ARG A 55 12.03 11.80 1.29
N THR A 56 12.13 13.09 0.96
CA THR A 56 12.60 14.13 1.89
C THR A 56 11.53 15.19 2.10
N ILE A 57 11.24 15.50 3.36
CA ILE A 57 10.37 16.62 3.76
C ILE A 57 11.23 17.62 4.52
N VAL A 58 11.15 18.90 4.17
CA VAL A 58 11.93 19.95 4.82
C VAL A 58 11.05 20.71 5.81
N PHE A 59 11.43 20.69 7.08
CA PHE A 59 10.78 21.51 8.10
C PHE A 59 11.50 22.85 8.27
N GLY A 60 10.70 23.87 8.59
CA GLY A 60 11.20 25.22 8.83
C GLY A 60 12.12 25.32 10.06
N PRO A 61 12.83 26.43 10.20
CA PRO A 61 13.94 26.56 11.14
C PRO A 61 13.58 26.70 12.62
N THR A 62 12.31 26.94 12.89
CA THR A 62 11.76 27.01 14.25
C THR A 62 10.89 25.79 14.57
N ALA A 63 10.77 24.84 13.62
CA ALA A 63 9.92 23.67 13.79
C ALA A 63 10.62 22.64 14.68
N THR A 64 10.04 22.39 15.85
CA THR A 64 10.50 21.35 16.78
C THR A 64 9.77 20.01 16.59
N SER A 65 8.71 20.00 15.78
CA SER A 65 7.91 18.82 15.47
C SER A 65 7.38 18.90 14.03
N GLY A 66 7.16 17.75 13.42
CA GLY A 66 6.66 17.64 12.06
C GLY A 66 5.93 16.32 11.82
N THR A 67 4.97 16.34 10.88
CA THR A 67 4.21 15.14 10.50
C THR A 67 4.71 14.63 9.16
N VAL A 68 5.10 13.36 9.12
CA VAL A 68 5.43 12.64 7.88
C VAL A 68 4.21 11.85 7.45
N THR A 69 3.74 12.09 6.22
CA THR A 69 2.61 11.35 5.61
C THR A 69 3.12 10.32 4.61
N ASP A 70 2.22 9.47 4.11
CA ASP A 70 2.49 8.52 3.03
C ASP A 70 3.56 7.46 3.35
N LEU A 71 3.64 7.09 4.63
CA LEU A 71 4.39 5.92 5.12
C LEU A 71 3.70 4.63 4.65
N GLN A 72 4.48 3.57 4.44
CA GLN A 72 3.97 2.30 3.96
C GLN A 72 3.35 1.51 5.13
N PRO A 73 2.04 1.18 5.12
CA PRO A 73 1.38 0.48 6.24
C PRO A 73 1.89 -0.95 6.46
N ASP A 74 1.72 -1.47 7.69
CA ASP A 74 2.19 -2.79 8.13
C ASP A 74 3.62 -3.15 7.68
N THR A 75 4.49 -2.15 7.60
CA THR A 75 5.85 -2.30 7.07
C THR A 75 6.83 -1.57 7.97
N ASP A 76 8.06 -2.09 8.02
CA ASP A 76 9.16 -1.39 8.67
C ASP A 76 9.57 -0.20 7.80
N ASN A 77 9.33 0.99 8.34
CA ASN A 77 9.72 2.26 7.76
C ASN A 77 10.98 2.77 8.48
N TYR A 78 11.75 3.57 7.78
CA TYR A 78 13.00 4.12 8.25
C TYR A 78 13.02 5.63 8.04
N ALA A 79 13.63 6.37 8.96
CA ALA A 79 13.81 7.80 8.84
C ALA A 79 15.16 8.27 9.40
N THR A 80 15.70 9.33 8.81
CA THR A 80 16.87 10.08 9.31
C THR A 80 16.59 11.56 9.25
N ILE A 81 17.09 12.31 10.23
CA ILE A 81 16.98 13.76 10.30
C ILE A 81 18.36 14.36 10.04
N GLN A 82 18.43 15.40 9.23
CA GLN A 82 19.69 16.11 8.96
C GLN A 82 19.46 17.61 9.19
N MET A 83 20.52 18.35 9.48
CA MET A 83 20.51 19.81 9.54
C MET A 83 21.04 20.36 8.22
N MET A 84 20.37 21.33 7.60
CA MET A 84 20.91 22.03 6.43
C MET A 84 21.07 23.52 6.73
N ASN A 85 22.30 24.01 6.55
CA ASN A 85 22.59 25.42 6.44
C ASN A 85 23.09 25.63 5.03
N GLY A 86 22.47 26.49 4.21
CA GLY A 86 22.71 26.59 2.77
C GLY A 86 24.15 26.72 2.22
N ALA A 87 25.18 26.67 3.06
CA ALA A 87 26.58 26.42 2.70
C ALA A 87 26.98 24.92 2.77
N HIS A 88 26.56 24.17 3.79
CA HIS A 88 26.87 22.75 4.01
C HIS A 88 25.76 22.02 4.77
N ASP A 89 25.49 20.78 4.35
CA ASP A 89 24.59 19.89 5.06
C ASP A 89 25.35 19.22 6.23
N GLY A 90 24.77 19.26 7.42
CA GLY A 90 25.31 18.58 8.60
C GLY A 90 25.26 17.06 8.44
N GLU A 91 25.92 16.30 9.32
CA GLU A 91 25.84 14.84 9.25
C GLU A 91 24.42 14.35 9.58
N PRO A 92 23.86 13.37 8.85
CA PRO A 92 22.56 12.79 9.19
C PRO A 92 22.58 12.14 10.57
N SER A 93 21.44 12.15 11.26
CA SER A 93 21.22 11.39 12.48
C SER A 93 21.34 9.89 12.23
N MET A 94 21.42 9.13 13.32
CA MET A 94 21.16 7.69 13.27
C MET A 94 19.81 7.39 12.60
N VAL A 95 19.75 6.25 11.91
CA VAL A 95 18.52 5.77 11.27
C VAL A 95 17.57 5.27 12.35
N ILE A 96 16.36 5.82 12.36
CA ILE A 96 15.26 5.36 13.19
C ILE A 96 14.45 4.36 12.39
N GLN A 97 14.28 3.14 12.90
CA GLN A 97 13.40 2.12 12.34
C GLN A 97 12.12 2.03 13.18
N PHE A 98 10.97 2.02 12.52
CA PHE A 98 9.68 1.91 13.17
C PHE A 98 8.68 1.18 12.25
N ARG A 99 7.80 0.37 12.84
CA ARG A 99 6.74 -0.30 12.09
C ARG A 99 5.45 0.51 12.22
N THR A 100 4.81 0.79 11.11
CA THR A 100 3.49 1.45 11.09
C THR A 100 2.38 0.43 11.29
N ASP A 101 1.23 0.91 11.79
CA ASP A 101 0.02 0.12 11.92
C ASP A 101 -0.49 -0.42 10.58
N GLU A 102 -1.43 -1.37 10.66
CA GLU A 102 -2.13 -1.90 9.49
C GLU A 102 -2.92 -0.78 8.79
N GLY A 103 -2.97 -0.86 7.46
CA GLY A 103 -3.69 0.07 6.61
C GLY A 103 -4.79 -0.60 5.82
N VAL A 104 -5.51 0.19 5.03
CA VAL A 104 -6.57 -0.33 4.16
C VAL A 104 -5.94 -1.15 3.02
N PRO A 105 -6.39 -2.39 2.76
CA PRO A 105 -5.91 -3.17 1.63
C PRO A 105 -6.19 -2.48 0.28
N SER A 106 -5.31 -2.71 -0.70
CA SER A 106 -5.62 -2.37 -2.09
C SER A 106 -6.81 -3.18 -2.62
N PRO A 107 -7.46 -2.76 -3.72
CA PRO A 107 -8.51 -3.56 -4.36
C PRO A 107 -8.07 -5.00 -4.69
N VAL A 108 -9.03 -5.92 -4.64
CA VAL A 108 -8.83 -7.30 -5.09
C VAL A 108 -8.45 -7.34 -6.58
N ARG A 109 -7.71 -8.38 -6.98
CA ARG A 109 -7.20 -8.49 -8.35
C ARG A 109 -7.95 -9.54 -9.15
N GLY A 110 -8.07 -9.31 -10.45
CA GLY A 110 -8.56 -10.32 -11.40
C GLY A 110 -9.95 -10.85 -11.06
N LEU A 111 -10.84 -9.96 -10.58
CA LEU A 111 -12.23 -10.29 -10.33
C LEU A 111 -12.89 -10.78 -11.63
N ARG A 112 -13.49 -11.96 -11.58
CA ARG A 112 -14.25 -12.57 -12.67
C ARG A 112 -15.56 -13.10 -12.13
N VAL A 113 -16.58 -12.99 -12.96
CA VAL A 113 -17.94 -13.47 -12.69
C VAL A 113 -18.29 -14.45 -13.80
N HIS A 114 -18.64 -15.67 -13.43
CA HIS A 114 -19.05 -16.71 -14.37
C HIS A 114 -20.50 -17.09 -14.09
N PRO A 115 -21.43 -16.96 -15.04
CA PRO A 115 -22.79 -17.45 -14.85
C PRO A 115 -22.76 -18.98 -14.69
N VAL A 116 -23.60 -19.50 -13.81
CA VAL A 116 -23.78 -20.94 -13.63
C VAL A 116 -25.26 -21.29 -13.69
N ASN A 117 -25.54 -22.49 -14.20
CA ASN A 117 -26.91 -22.97 -14.30
C ASN A 117 -27.49 -23.17 -12.89
N PRO A 118 -28.70 -22.65 -12.61
CA PRO A 118 -29.39 -22.95 -11.36
C PRO A 118 -29.59 -24.45 -11.20
N ARG A 119 -29.37 -24.97 -9.99
CA ARG A 119 -29.57 -26.40 -9.68
C ARG A 119 -30.96 -26.69 -9.15
N SER A 120 -31.68 -25.66 -8.69
CA SER A 120 -33.05 -25.74 -8.20
C SER A 120 -33.94 -24.72 -8.92
N PRO A 121 -35.23 -25.01 -9.18
CA PRO A 121 -36.19 -24.04 -9.69
C PRO A 121 -36.35 -22.79 -8.80
N GLU A 122 -35.99 -22.90 -7.52
CA GLU A 122 -36.03 -21.80 -6.55
C GLU A 122 -34.82 -20.86 -6.68
N GLU A 123 -33.71 -21.36 -7.22
CA GLU A 123 -32.52 -20.57 -7.52
C GLU A 123 -32.79 -19.75 -8.79
N LYS A 124 -32.96 -18.45 -8.64
CA LYS A 124 -32.88 -17.53 -9.77
C LYS A 124 -31.38 -17.30 -10.06
N ALA A 125 -31.00 -17.01 -11.31
CA ALA A 125 -29.65 -16.64 -11.77
C ALA A 125 -28.47 -16.78 -10.78
N VAL A 126 -27.71 -17.87 -10.90
CA VAL A 126 -26.53 -18.13 -10.05
C VAL A 126 -25.25 -17.68 -10.78
N VAL A 127 -24.30 -17.11 -10.05
CA VAL A 127 -22.97 -16.77 -10.57
C VAL A 127 -21.88 -17.34 -9.68
N HIS A 128 -20.69 -17.54 -10.25
CA HIS A 128 -19.48 -17.95 -9.58
C HIS A 128 -18.46 -16.81 -9.65
N LEU A 129 -17.98 -16.38 -8.49
CA LEU A 129 -17.02 -15.30 -8.33
C LEU A 129 -15.60 -15.85 -8.12
N ILE A 130 -14.64 -15.31 -8.86
CA ILE A 130 -13.22 -15.65 -8.72
C ILE A 130 -12.43 -14.35 -8.60
N TRP A 131 -11.55 -14.26 -7.60
CA TRP A 131 -10.64 -13.13 -7.43
C TRP A 131 -9.31 -13.60 -6.82
N ARG A 132 -8.31 -12.73 -6.91
CA ARG A 132 -6.99 -12.91 -6.29
C ARG A 132 -6.80 -11.91 -5.16
N LYS A 133 -5.91 -12.26 -4.22
CA LYS A 133 -5.51 -11.38 -3.12
C LYS A 133 -5.10 -9.98 -3.63
N PRO A 134 -5.45 -8.91 -2.89
CA PRO A 134 -4.88 -7.57 -3.05
C PRO A 134 -3.37 -7.62 -3.30
N ARG A 135 -2.87 -6.70 -4.14
CA ARG A 135 -1.42 -6.58 -4.33
C ARG A 135 -0.74 -6.09 -3.06
N ARG A 136 -1.38 -5.15 -2.37
CA ARG A 136 -0.92 -4.60 -1.09
C ARG A 136 -2.00 -4.88 -0.06
N PRO A 137 -1.87 -5.96 0.74
CA PRO A 137 -2.84 -6.23 1.81
C PRO A 137 -2.75 -5.20 2.94
N ASN A 138 -1.58 -4.56 3.12
CA ASN A 138 -1.35 -3.53 4.14
C ASN A 138 -1.70 -4.02 5.56
N GLY A 139 -1.45 -5.31 5.85
CA GLY A 139 -1.89 -5.95 7.08
C GLY A 139 -2.26 -7.41 6.86
N LYS A 140 -2.71 -8.07 7.94
CA LYS A 140 -3.22 -9.43 7.88
C LYS A 140 -4.67 -9.44 7.36
N LEU A 141 -4.85 -9.89 6.12
CA LEU A 141 -6.20 -10.09 5.55
C LEU A 141 -7.01 -11.12 6.36
N LEU A 142 -8.17 -10.69 6.88
CA LEU A 142 -9.07 -11.56 7.63
C LEU A 142 -10.21 -12.10 6.76
N HIS A 143 -10.92 -11.21 6.05
CA HIS A 143 -12.04 -11.58 5.20
C HIS A 143 -12.24 -10.61 4.02
N TYR A 144 -12.91 -11.09 2.98
CA TYR A 144 -13.47 -10.30 1.90
C TYR A 144 -14.94 -9.99 2.17
N ILE A 145 -15.40 -8.80 1.77
CA ILE A 145 -16.82 -8.48 1.76
C ILE A 145 -17.31 -8.50 0.32
N VAL A 146 -18.32 -9.32 0.08
CA VAL A 146 -19.01 -9.40 -1.20
C VAL A 146 -20.39 -8.79 -1.06
N MET A 147 -20.68 -7.77 -1.86
CA MET A 147 -21.98 -7.10 -1.90
C MET A 147 -22.72 -7.45 -3.18
N HIS A 148 -24.00 -7.80 -3.04
CA HIS A 148 -24.87 -8.01 -4.18
C HIS A 148 -26.08 -7.10 -4.08
N CYS A 149 -26.40 -6.44 -5.18
CA CYS A 149 -27.43 -5.42 -5.24
C CYS A 149 -28.36 -5.73 -6.41
N ARG A 150 -29.67 -5.65 -6.19
CA ARG A 150 -30.60 -5.69 -7.33
C ARG A 150 -30.45 -4.42 -8.18
N THR A 151 -30.32 -4.62 -9.49
CA THR A 151 -30.24 -3.53 -10.47
C THR A 151 -31.41 -3.58 -11.45
N GLU A 152 -31.92 -2.42 -11.85
CA GLU A 152 -32.93 -2.26 -12.90
C GLU A 152 -32.46 -1.17 -13.87
N ASN A 153 -32.44 -1.45 -15.17
CA ASN A 153 -31.92 -0.52 -16.20
C ASN A 153 -30.52 0.03 -15.89
N GLY A 154 -29.65 -0.80 -15.31
CA GLY A 154 -28.28 -0.42 -14.94
C GLY A 154 -28.16 0.44 -13.68
N LYS A 155 -29.27 0.73 -12.98
CA LYS A 155 -29.27 1.45 -11.71
C LYS A 155 -29.52 0.49 -10.56
N VAL A 156 -28.77 0.65 -9.47
CA VAL A 156 -29.04 -0.05 -8.22
C VAL A 156 -30.35 0.50 -7.65
N ILE A 157 -31.35 -0.37 -7.49
CA ILE A 157 -32.67 0.00 -6.96
C ILE A 157 -32.77 -0.22 -5.45
N GLU A 158 -31.85 -0.98 -4.89
CA GLU A 158 -31.82 -1.36 -3.49
C GLU A 158 -30.95 -0.38 -2.69
N LYS A 159 -31.49 0.18 -1.60
CA LYS A 159 -30.75 1.15 -0.77
C LYS A 159 -29.70 0.48 0.11
N ASP A 160 -29.95 -0.75 0.56
CA ASP A 160 -29.03 -1.52 1.39
C ASP A 160 -28.84 -2.91 0.78
N CYS A 161 -27.64 -3.15 0.28
CA CYS A 161 -27.31 -4.39 -0.41
C CYS A 161 -26.78 -5.42 0.58
N PRO A 162 -27.27 -6.67 0.55
CA PRO A 162 -26.78 -7.68 1.46
C PRO A 162 -25.27 -7.92 1.30
N LYS A 163 -24.59 -7.99 2.45
CA LYS A 163 -23.14 -8.19 2.57
C LYS A 163 -22.86 -9.62 3.00
N GLN A 164 -21.98 -10.30 2.27
CA GLN A 164 -21.45 -11.61 2.62
C GLN A 164 -19.97 -11.50 3.00
N PHE A 165 -19.61 -12.08 4.14
CA PHE A 165 -18.23 -12.14 4.62
C PHE A 165 -17.60 -13.46 4.22
N VAL A 166 -16.44 -13.41 3.56
CA VAL A 166 -15.71 -14.58 3.05
C VAL A 166 -14.31 -14.60 3.65
N ASN A 167 -13.96 -15.60 4.44
CA ASN A 167 -12.64 -15.71 5.06
C ASN A 167 -11.49 -15.69 4.04
N ALA A 168 -10.42 -14.93 4.31
CA ALA A 168 -9.30 -14.75 3.38
C ALA A 168 -8.53 -16.05 3.07
N GLY A 169 -8.56 -17.02 3.99
CA GLY A 169 -7.93 -18.34 3.81
C GLY A 169 -8.73 -19.34 2.96
N ARG A 170 -9.94 -18.97 2.48
CA ARG A 170 -10.76 -19.83 1.62
C ARG A 170 -11.11 -19.11 0.33
N THR A 171 -10.85 -19.75 -0.81
CA THR A 171 -11.51 -19.41 -2.07
C THR A 171 -12.94 -19.94 -1.96
N GLN A 172 -13.96 -19.08 -2.00
CA GLN A 172 -15.36 -19.53 -1.97
C GLN A 172 -16.13 -19.11 -3.21
N VAL A 173 -16.89 -20.09 -3.72
CA VAL A 173 -17.93 -19.95 -4.74
C VAL A 173 -19.21 -19.61 -4.01
N GLY A 174 -19.76 -18.41 -4.22
CA GLY A 174 -21.05 -18.02 -3.64
C GLY A 174 -22.11 -17.85 -4.71
N ASN A 175 -23.35 -18.24 -4.42
CA ASN A 175 -24.54 -17.90 -5.20
C ASN A 175 -24.84 -16.40 -4.99
N LEU A 176 -24.56 -15.54 -5.97
CA LEU A 176 -24.87 -14.10 -5.85
C LEU A 176 -25.70 -13.56 -7.02
N PHE A 177 -26.67 -12.73 -6.67
CA PHE A 177 -27.56 -12.04 -7.60
C PHE A 177 -27.06 -10.62 -7.87
N CYS A 178 -26.45 -10.38 -9.05
CA CYS A 178 -25.91 -9.07 -9.45
C CYS A 178 -24.93 -8.44 -8.44
N VAL A 179 -23.63 -8.52 -8.73
CA VAL A 179 -22.57 -8.09 -7.82
C VAL A 179 -22.06 -6.71 -8.22
N LEU A 180 -22.12 -5.75 -7.30
CA LEU A 180 -21.40 -4.48 -7.41
C LEU A 180 -20.70 -4.17 -6.08
N ALA A 181 -19.41 -3.87 -6.21
CA ALA A 181 -18.42 -3.45 -5.21
C ALA A 181 -17.86 -4.53 -4.26
N PHE A 182 -16.53 -4.61 -4.26
CA PHE A 182 -15.71 -5.46 -3.40
C PHE A 182 -14.84 -4.58 -2.51
N LEU A 183 -14.83 -4.87 -1.22
CA LEU A 183 -13.92 -4.25 -0.25
C LEU A 183 -13.19 -5.37 0.48
N ALA A 184 -11.86 -5.28 0.51
CA ALA A 184 -11.03 -6.07 1.41
C ALA A 184 -10.85 -5.26 2.70
N LEU A 185 -10.96 -5.90 3.86
CA LEU A 185 -10.79 -5.26 5.16
C LEU A 185 -9.76 -6.00 6.02
N ASN A 186 -9.02 -5.19 6.78
CA ASN A 186 -8.22 -5.54 7.95
C ASN A 186 -8.96 -4.90 9.14
N ILE A 187 -9.38 -5.66 10.15
CA ILE A 187 -9.85 -5.12 11.44
C ILE A 187 -9.18 -5.90 12.55
#